data_AF-A0A8H8BTI2-F1
#
_entry.id   AF-A0A8H8BTI2-F1
#
_cell.length_a   1.000
_cell.length_b   1.000
_cell.length_c   1.000
_cell.angle_alpha   90.00
_cell.angle_beta   90.00
_cell.angle_gamma   90.00
#
_symmetry.space_group_name_H-M   'P 1'
#
loop_
_entity.id
_entity.type
_entity.pdbx_description
1 polymer ?
#
loop_
_entity_poly.entity_id
_entity_poly.type
_entity_poly.pdbx_seq_one_letter_code
_entity_poly.pdbx_strand_id
1 'polypeptide(L)'
;MDQQTTPAKFIVFCGDPAVGGHQFTYAAVAPTVLCTPHTDEDSKPDRDDTGVFLTSLVEAHHNEILQSQAWRCVSCNKPAKELLHCAVPLLSPHKPTMLPGFEPTVIDIASPICISGGACDRKAEEAAHKVQKEGFITKPWQEFDDSKTCDRCGRKSGVKLCGGCKVIAYCSKECQTESWPGHKKQCKRAKQERAAESGF
;
A
#
# COMPACT_ATOMS: atom_id res chain seq x y z
N MET A 1 9.46 3.82 -27.41
CA MET A 1 9.52 5.17 -26.85
C MET A 1 9.89 5.00 -25.40
N ASP A 2 11.07 5.44 -24.99
CA ASP A 2 11.49 5.33 -23.60
C ASP A 2 10.54 6.16 -22.72
N GLN A 3 9.96 5.52 -21.71
CA GLN A 3 9.13 6.24 -20.74
C GLN A 3 10.04 7.18 -19.95
N GLN A 4 9.73 8.47 -19.96
CA GLN A 4 10.50 9.47 -19.22
C GLN A 4 10.34 9.25 -17.71
N THR A 5 11.45 9.30 -16.97
CA THR A 5 11.47 9.05 -15.52
C THR A 5 11.99 10.25 -14.73
N THR A 6 11.59 10.33 -13.46
CA THR A 6 11.97 11.37 -12.50
C THR A 6 12.54 10.70 -11.24
N PRO A 7 13.69 11.15 -10.70
CA PRO A 7 14.20 10.68 -9.42
C PRO A 7 13.19 10.92 -8.29
N ALA A 8 13.03 9.92 -7.43
CA ALA A 8 12.13 9.95 -6.29
C ALA A 8 12.79 9.28 -5.08
N LYS A 9 12.17 9.44 -3.92
CA LYS A 9 12.49 8.69 -2.69
C LYS A 9 11.40 7.71 -2.35
N PHE A 10 11.77 6.57 -1.78
CA PHE A 10 10.86 5.65 -1.12
C PHE A 10 11.27 5.52 0.34
N ILE A 11 10.42 6.00 1.24
CA ILE A 11 10.68 6.01 2.68
C ILE A 11 9.68 5.08 3.34
N VAL A 12 10.18 4.04 4.02
CA VAL A 12 9.34 3.07 4.72
C VAL A 12 9.52 3.23 6.22
N PHE A 13 8.42 3.46 6.94
CA PHE A 13 8.37 3.38 8.39
C PHE A 13 7.80 2.03 8.78
N CYS A 14 8.67 1.10 9.19
CA CYS A 14 8.28 -0.26 9.55
C CYS A 14 8.18 -0.44 11.07
N GLY A 15 6.98 -0.75 11.57
CA GLY A 15 6.74 -0.93 13.01
C GLY A 15 5.26 -0.85 13.38
N ASP A 16 4.98 -0.53 14.64
CA ASP A 16 3.62 -0.23 15.08
C ASP A 16 3.32 1.24 14.76
N PRO A 17 2.31 1.54 13.91
CA PRO A 17 2.01 2.92 13.52
C PRO A 17 1.73 3.85 14.72
N ALA A 18 1.21 3.33 15.83
CA ALA A 18 0.85 4.11 17.01
C ALA A 18 2.01 4.30 18.00
N VAL A 19 3.07 3.48 17.90
CA VAL A 19 4.19 3.48 18.88
C VAL A 19 5.49 3.95 18.23
N GLY A 20 5.75 3.54 17.00
CA GLY A 20 6.99 3.83 16.27
C GLY A 20 7.62 2.57 15.66
N GLY A 21 8.76 2.77 15.01
CA GLY A 21 9.42 1.73 14.24
C GLY A 21 10.78 2.14 13.70
N HIS A 22 11.25 1.38 12.72
CA HIS A 22 12.49 1.63 12.00
C HIS A 22 12.21 2.31 10.66
N GLN A 23 13.03 3.29 10.30
CA GLN A 23 12.95 3.95 9.01
C GLN A 23 13.93 3.31 8.01
N PHE A 24 13.43 3.01 6.82
CA PHE A 24 14.22 2.62 5.65
C PHE A 24 14.08 3.70 4.58
N THR A 25 15.11 3.92 3.78
CA THR A 25 15.10 4.95 2.73
C THR A 25 15.83 4.44 1.50
N TYR A 26 15.13 4.46 0.37
CA TYR A 26 15.59 3.96 -0.91
C TYR A 26 15.49 5.06 -1.96
N ALA A 27 16.44 5.03 -2.90
CA ALA A 27 16.29 5.78 -4.14
C ALA A 27 15.25 5.08 -5.02
N ALA A 28 14.36 5.85 -5.63
CA ALA A 28 13.32 5.38 -6.52
C ALA A 28 13.34 6.16 -7.84
N VAL A 29 12.73 5.59 -8.86
CA VAL A 29 12.59 6.20 -10.18
C VAL A 29 11.13 6.14 -10.57
N ALA A 30 10.44 7.28 -10.52
CA ALA A 30 9.02 7.38 -10.81
C ALA A 30 8.78 7.72 -12.29
N PRO A 31 7.71 7.21 -12.91
CA PRO A 31 7.23 7.72 -14.20
C PRO A 31 6.98 9.23 -14.10
N THR A 32 7.53 10.01 -15.02
CA THR A 32 7.47 11.49 -14.94
C THR A 32 6.04 12.02 -14.93
N VAL A 33 5.12 11.32 -15.59
CA VAL A 33 3.68 11.64 -15.61
C VAL A 33 3.05 11.64 -14.21
N LEU A 34 3.58 10.86 -13.26
CA LEU A 34 3.10 10.85 -11.87
C LEU A 34 3.65 12.03 -11.05
N CYS A 35 4.68 12.72 -11.55
CA CYS A 35 5.39 13.77 -10.83
C CYS A 35 5.08 15.20 -11.32
N THR A 36 4.37 15.34 -12.43
CA THR A 36 4.00 16.65 -12.98
C THR A 36 2.91 17.31 -12.15
N PRO A 37 2.96 18.64 -11.88
CA PRO A 37 1.87 19.35 -11.21
C PRO A 37 0.54 19.18 -11.93
N HIS A 38 -0.53 18.95 -11.18
CA HIS A 38 -1.89 18.82 -11.71
C HIS A 38 -2.70 20.04 -11.24
N THR A 39 -3.17 20.86 -12.19
CA THR A 39 -3.91 22.11 -11.89
C THR A 39 -5.42 21.95 -11.96
N ASP A 40 -5.89 20.84 -12.50
CA ASP A 40 -7.31 20.48 -12.68
C ASP A 40 -7.51 18.97 -12.59
N GLU A 41 -8.77 18.52 -12.54
CA GLU A 41 -9.12 17.12 -12.31
C GLU A 41 -8.75 16.20 -13.49
N ASP A 42 -8.83 16.71 -14.72
CA ASP A 42 -8.49 15.97 -15.95
C ASP A 42 -6.97 15.76 -16.12
N SER A 43 -6.16 16.60 -15.48
CA SER A 43 -4.70 16.46 -15.50
C SER A 43 -4.17 15.43 -14.50
N LYS A 44 -4.99 14.92 -13.56
CA LYS A 44 -4.55 13.94 -12.55
C LYS A 44 -4.00 12.66 -13.19
N PRO A 45 -2.98 12.04 -12.58
CA PRO A 45 -2.41 10.83 -13.13
C PRO A 45 -3.39 9.67 -13.01
N ASP A 46 -3.30 8.71 -13.93
CA ASP A 46 -4.11 7.51 -13.87
C ASP A 46 -3.89 6.81 -12.51
N ARG A 47 -5.00 6.51 -11.83
CA ARG A 47 -5.00 5.83 -10.54
C ARG A 47 -4.40 4.43 -10.63
N ASP A 48 -4.49 3.81 -11.81
CA ASP A 48 -3.86 2.52 -12.11
C ASP A 48 -2.34 2.64 -12.20
N ASP A 49 -1.82 3.64 -12.91
CA ASP A 49 -0.36 3.86 -13.03
C ASP A 49 0.26 4.15 -11.66
N THR A 50 -0.44 4.93 -10.84
CA THR A 50 -0.02 5.20 -9.45
C THR A 50 0.01 3.91 -8.65
N GLY A 51 -1.05 3.09 -8.72
CA GLY A 51 -1.13 1.82 -7.99
C GLY A 51 -0.04 0.82 -8.42
N VAL A 52 0.20 0.67 -9.71
CA VAL A 52 1.26 -0.17 -10.28
C VAL A 52 2.63 0.26 -9.77
N PHE A 53 2.91 1.57 -9.79
CA PHE A 53 4.18 2.10 -9.30
C PHE A 53 4.40 1.82 -7.82
N LEU A 54 3.39 2.08 -6.97
CA LEU A 54 3.47 1.79 -5.53
C LEU A 54 3.71 0.30 -5.26
N THR A 55 2.98 -0.59 -5.93
CA THR A 55 3.18 -2.04 -5.81
C THR A 55 4.60 -2.44 -6.19
N SER A 56 5.17 -1.88 -7.26
CA SER A 56 6.53 -2.20 -7.69
C SER A 56 7.60 -1.84 -6.65
N LEU A 57 7.43 -0.70 -5.95
CA LEU A 57 8.34 -0.28 -4.87
C LEU A 57 8.22 -1.20 -3.65
N VAL A 58 6.99 -1.53 -3.26
CA VAL A 58 6.73 -2.45 -2.14
C VAL A 58 7.37 -3.81 -2.43
N GLU A 59 7.09 -4.41 -3.61
CA GLU A 59 7.64 -5.71 -3.97
C GLU A 59 9.17 -5.75 -3.99
N ALA A 60 9.81 -4.67 -4.47
CA ALA A 60 11.26 -4.59 -4.55
C ALA A 60 11.96 -4.62 -3.19
N HIS A 61 11.32 -4.09 -2.14
CA HIS A 61 11.95 -3.90 -0.82
C HIS A 61 11.30 -4.72 0.30
N HIS A 62 10.14 -5.34 0.06
CA HIS A 62 9.37 -6.07 1.05
C HIS A 62 10.22 -7.11 1.82
N ASN A 63 10.88 -8.01 1.09
CA ASN A 63 11.62 -9.13 1.68
C ASN A 63 12.82 -8.65 2.51
N GLU A 64 13.51 -7.60 2.04
CA GLU A 64 14.64 -7.00 2.75
C GLU A 64 14.18 -6.44 4.11
N ILE A 65 13.09 -5.66 4.11
CA ILE A 65 12.54 -5.06 5.33
C ILE A 65 12.03 -6.14 6.28
N LEU A 66 11.32 -7.15 5.77
CA LEU A 66 10.79 -8.25 6.58
C LEU A 66 11.92 -9.08 7.22
N GLN A 67 13.05 -9.26 6.52
CA GLN A 67 14.18 -10.05 7.00
C GLN A 67 15.18 -9.23 7.84
N SER A 68 15.05 -7.90 7.87
CA SER A 68 15.97 -7.02 8.60
C SER A 68 16.07 -7.34 10.10
N GLN A 69 15.00 -7.86 10.71
CA GLN A 69 14.99 -8.31 12.10
C GLN A 69 13.81 -9.24 12.42
N ALA A 70 13.82 -9.81 13.63
CA ALA A 70 12.74 -10.64 14.14
C ALA A 70 11.54 -9.79 14.57
N TRP A 71 10.67 -9.45 13.62
CA TRP A 71 9.49 -8.64 13.85
C TRP A 71 8.39 -9.38 14.64
N ARG A 72 7.56 -8.60 15.35
CA ARG A 72 6.36 -9.07 16.03
C ARG A 72 5.13 -8.41 15.45
N CYS A 73 4.05 -9.19 15.34
CA CYS A 73 2.76 -8.69 14.88
C CYS A 73 2.27 -7.56 15.78
N VAL A 74 2.01 -6.39 15.19
CA VAL A 74 1.58 -5.19 15.92
C VAL A 74 0.25 -5.40 16.66
N SER A 75 -0.58 -6.35 16.20
CA SER A 75 -1.88 -6.62 16.80
C SER A 75 -1.90 -7.75 17.85
N CYS A 76 -1.09 -8.81 17.70
CA CYS A 76 -1.17 -9.99 18.57
C CYS A 76 0.18 -10.47 19.14
N ASN A 77 1.26 -9.75 18.86
CA ASN A 77 2.61 -9.97 19.39
C ASN A 77 3.27 -11.32 19.03
N LYS A 78 2.60 -12.19 18.27
CA LYS A 78 3.19 -13.39 17.65
C LYS A 78 4.29 -13.00 16.65
N PRO A 79 5.24 -13.89 16.32
CA PRO A 79 6.22 -13.63 15.27
C PRO A 79 5.51 -13.17 13.98
N ALA A 80 5.93 -12.02 13.46
CA ALA A 80 5.45 -11.55 12.17
C ALA A 80 6.03 -12.44 11.07
N LYS A 81 5.23 -12.67 10.03
CA LYS A 81 5.64 -13.47 8.87
C LYS A 81 5.46 -12.70 7.57
N GLU A 82 5.02 -11.45 7.69
CA GLU A 82 4.49 -10.67 6.61
C GLU A 82 4.43 -9.19 7.04
N LEU A 83 4.43 -8.28 6.08
CA LEU A 83 4.26 -6.84 6.30
C LEU A 83 3.02 -6.36 5.56
N LEU A 84 2.13 -5.66 6.28
CA LEU A 84 1.10 -4.86 5.64
C LEU A 84 1.70 -3.53 5.21
N HIS A 85 1.65 -3.21 3.92
CA HIS A 85 2.13 -1.95 3.37
C HIS A 85 0.96 -1.00 3.10
N CYS A 86 1.09 0.24 3.55
CA CYS A 86 0.15 1.33 3.31
C CYS A 86 0.95 2.52 2.76
N ALA A 87 1.14 2.53 1.44
CA ALA A 87 1.95 3.53 0.74
C ALA A 87 1.13 4.74 0.29
N VAL A 88 1.69 5.95 0.51
CA VAL A 88 1.13 7.24 0.15
C VAL A 88 2.05 7.90 -0.90
N PRO A 89 1.54 8.20 -2.11
CA PRO A 89 2.33 8.86 -3.15
C PRO A 89 2.34 10.38 -2.95
N LEU A 90 3.48 10.95 -2.54
CA LEU A 90 3.76 12.39 -2.55
C LEU A 90 4.59 12.73 -3.81
N LEU A 91 4.06 12.42 -4.98
CA LEU A 91 4.84 12.44 -6.23
C LEU A 91 4.78 13.78 -6.97
N SER A 92 3.73 14.56 -6.77
CA SER A 92 3.51 15.82 -7.49
C SER A 92 3.33 16.98 -6.50
N PRO A 93 3.90 18.17 -6.77
CA PRO A 93 3.75 19.32 -5.88
C PRO A 93 2.37 19.96 -6.06
N HIS A 94 1.71 20.20 -4.93
CA HIS A 94 0.36 20.78 -4.88
C HIS A 94 0.24 22.20 -5.46
N LYS A 95 1.35 22.94 -5.54
CA LYS A 95 1.41 24.28 -6.12
C LYS A 95 2.66 24.40 -6.98
N PRO A 96 2.60 25.06 -8.14
CA PRO A 96 3.79 25.33 -8.95
C PRO A 96 4.89 26.04 -8.16
N THR A 97 4.53 26.87 -7.17
CA THR A 97 5.49 27.57 -6.30
C THR A 97 6.31 26.65 -5.40
N MET A 98 5.89 25.39 -5.21
CA MET A 98 6.64 24.39 -4.44
C MET A 98 7.62 23.58 -5.29
N LEU A 99 7.57 23.70 -6.63
CA LEU A 99 8.48 22.99 -7.53
C LEU A 99 9.97 23.18 -7.18
N PRO A 100 10.47 24.38 -6.83
CA PRO A 100 11.87 24.53 -6.44
C PRO A 100 12.17 23.76 -5.16
N GLY A 101 12.97 22.70 -5.26
CA GLY A 101 13.35 21.85 -4.13
C GLY A 101 12.29 20.81 -3.73
N PHE A 102 11.20 20.65 -4.49
CA PHE A 102 10.30 19.52 -4.31
C PHE A 102 10.97 18.23 -4.79
N GLU A 103 10.94 17.22 -3.94
CA GLU A 103 11.47 15.90 -4.25
C GLU A 103 10.33 14.88 -4.16
N PRO A 104 9.92 14.28 -5.29
CA PRO A 104 8.89 13.24 -5.32
C PRO A 104 9.23 12.14 -4.32
N THR A 105 8.29 11.83 -3.43
CA THR A 105 8.53 10.87 -2.34
C THR A 105 7.32 9.96 -2.16
N VAL A 106 7.54 8.66 -2.06
CA VAL A 106 6.54 7.71 -1.57
C VAL A 106 6.83 7.45 -0.10
N ILE A 107 5.84 7.64 0.76
CA ILE A 107 5.92 7.31 2.17
C ILE A 107 5.09 6.05 2.41
N ASP A 108 5.68 5.02 2.98
CA ASP A 108 5.01 3.76 3.26
C ASP A 108 5.06 3.41 4.74
N ILE A 109 3.88 3.13 5.29
CA ILE A 109 3.74 2.61 6.64
C ILE A 109 3.65 1.09 6.53
N ALA A 110 4.75 0.42 6.87
CA ALA A 110 4.82 -1.04 6.88
C ALA A 110 4.54 -1.57 8.30
N SER A 111 3.45 -2.30 8.49
CA SER A 111 3.10 -2.89 9.78
C SER A 111 3.42 -4.38 9.79
N PRO A 112 4.34 -4.86 10.64
CA PRO A 112 4.57 -6.28 10.76
C PRO A 112 3.32 -6.99 11.28
N ILE A 113 2.89 -8.02 10.56
CA ILE A 113 1.71 -8.80 10.88
C ILE A 113 2.04 -10.28 10.92
N CYS A 114 1.31 -11.02 11.75
CA CYS A 114 1.51 -12.47 11.87
C CYS A 114 1.13 -13.19 10.58
N ILE A 115 0.21 -12.62 9.79
CA ILE A 115 -0.26 -13.11 8.50
C ILE A 115 -1.27 -12.12 7.86
N SER A 116 -1.29 -12.01 6.53
CA SER A 116 -2.31 -11.25 5.79
C SER A 116 -3.68 -11.93 5.78
N GLY A 117 -4.73 -11.13 5.56
CA GLY A 117 -6.09 -11.59 5.33
C GLY A 117 -6.81 -12.04 6.60
N GLY A 118 -6.78 -11.25 7.67
CA GLY A 118 -7.44 -11.58 8.94
C GLY A 118 -7.59 -10.38 9.89
N ALA A 119 -7.99 -10.63 11.13
CA ALA A 119 -8.22 -9.55 12.10
C ALA A 119 -6.99 -8.70 12.42
N CYS A 120 -5.78 -9.29 12.46
CA CYS A 120 -4.55 -8.53 12.71
C CYS A 120 -4.20 -7.59 11.54
N ASP A 121 -4.48 -8.03 10.32
CA ASP A 121 -4.26 -7.28 9.10
C ASP A 121 -5.18 -6.05 9.04
N ARG A 122 -6.50 -6.23 9.24
CA ARG A 122 -7.47 -5.12 9.34
C ARG A 122 -7.10 -4.09 10.40
N LYS A 123 -6.74 -4.54 11.60
CA LYS A 123 -6.36 -3.63 12.69
C LYS A 123 -5.10 -2.82 12.35
N ALA A 124 -4.13 -3.46 11.68
CA ALA A 124 -2.95 -2.76 11.20
C ALA A 124 -3.28 -1.75 10.09
N GLU A 125 -4.17 -2.11 9.15
CA GLU A 125 -4.64 -1.23 8.06
C GLU A 125 -5.37 0.00 8.64
N GLU A 126 -6.29 -0.23 9.57
CA GLU A 126 -7.02 0.83 10.27
C GLU A 126 -6.07 1.78 11.03
N ALA A 127 -5.07 1.23 11.73
CA ALA A 127 -4.08 2.03 12.45
C ALA A 127 -3.19 2.85 11.50
N ALA A 128 -2.71 2.25 10.40
CA ALA A 128 -1.91 2.95 9.40
C ALA A 128 -2.71 4.08 8.73
N HIS A 129 -3.96 3.82 8.33
CA HIS A 129 -4.84 4.83 7.75
C HIS A 129 -5.11 5.99 8.71
N LYS A 130 -5.28 5.70 10.01
CA LYS A 130 -5.43 6.74 11.03
C LYS A 130 -4.19 7.64 11.08
N VAL A 131 -2.99 7.06 11.13
CA VAL A 131 -1.72 7.81 11.15
C VAL A 131 -1.53 8.63 9.86
N GLN A 132 -1.87 8.07 8.70
CA GLN A 132 -1.81 8.81 7.44
C GLN A 132 -2.74 10.03 7.45
N LYS A 133 -3.97 9.84 7.90
CA LYS A 133 -4.99 10.90 7.95
C LYS A 133 -4.66 11.99 8.97
N GLU A 134 -4.09 11.62 10.11
CA GLU A 134 -3.77 12.57 11.19
C GLU A 134 -2.39 13.23 11.01
N GLY A 135 -1.43 12.55 10.37
CA GLY A 135 -0.03 12.97 10.29
C GLY A 135 0.42 13.52 8.93
N PHE A 136 -0.05 12.97 7.81
CA PHE A 136 0.48 13.28 6.48
C PHE A 136 -0.56 13.92 5.54
N ILE A 137 -1.84 13.60 5.70
CA ILE A 137 -2.91 14.00 4.77
C ILE A 137 -3.78 15.08 5.44
N THR A 138 -3.44 16.34 5.23
CA THR A 138 -4.17 17.49 5.78
C THR A 138 -4.69 18.48 4.72
N LYS A 139 -4.70 18.13 3.42
CA LYS A 139 -5.02 19.10 2.34
C LYS A 139 -6.07 18.65 1.32
N PRO A 140 -6.79 19.61 0.67
CA PRO A 140 -8.00 19.38 -0.13
C PRO A 140 -7.83 18.64 -1.47
N TRP A 141 -6.60 18.34 -1.87
CA TRP A 141 -6.27 17.82 -3.21
C TRP A 141 -5.42 16.55 -3.18
N GLN A 142 -5.14 16.02 -1.98
CA GLN A 142 -4.74 14.62 -1.83
C GLN A 142 -6.00 13.83 -1.50
N GLU A 143 -6.52 13.15 -2.51
CA GLU A 143 -7.55 12.16 -2.29
C GLU A 143 -6.92 11.00 -1.55
N PHE A 144 -7.29 10.85 -0.28
CA PHE A 144 -7.11 9.57 0.39
C PHE A 144 -8.00 8.57 -0.33
N ASP A 145 -7.38 7.79 -1.20
CA ASP A 145 -8.04 6.81 -2.01
C ASP A 145 -8.03 5.46 -1.26
N ASP A 146 -9.09 5.21 -0.49
CA ASP A 146 -9.34 3.96 0.23
C ASP A 146 -9.84 2.82 -0.66
N SER A 147 -9.89 3.04 -1.99
CA SER A 147 -10.27 1.99 -2.91
C SER A 147 -9.28 0.84 -2.88
N LYS A 148 -9.82 -0.38 -2.92
CA LYS A 148 -8.99 -1.58 -3.00
C LYS A 148 -8.23 -1.58 -4.32
N THR A 149 -6.99 -2.05 -4.27
CA THR A 149 -6.15 -2.29 -5.45
C THR A 149 -6.15 -3.77 -5.79
N CYS A 150 -5.80 -4.10 -7.02
CA CYS A 150 -5.53 -5.46 -7.42
C CYS A 150 -4.29 -5.96 -6.65
N ASP A 151 -4.48 -6.98 -5.83
CA ASP A 151 -3.45 -7.63 -5.01
C ASP A 151 -2.28 -8.19 -5.85
N ARG A 152 -2.47 -8.35 -7.17
CA ARG A 152 -1.42 -8.82 -8.09
C ARG A 152 -0.66 -7.69 -8.78
N CYS A 153 -1.38 -6.72 -9.35
CA CYS A 153 -0.80 -5.79 -10.32
C CYS A 153 -0.96 -4.33 -9.92
N GLY A 154 -1.53 -4.03 -8.77
CA GLY A 154 -1.69 -2.65 -8.27
C GLY A 154 -2.81 -1.84 -8.94
N ARG A 155 -3.40 -2.32 -10.05
CA ARG A 155 -4.51 -1.65 -10.74
C ARG A 155 -5.69 -1.36 -9.79
N LYS A 156 -6.27 -0.17 -9.85
CA LYS A 156 -7.43 0.23 -9.04
C LYS A 156 -8.75 0.11 -9.81
N SER A 157 -8.72 0.31 -11.12
CA SER A 157 -9.89 0.20 -11.97
C SER A 157 -10.39 -1.24 -12.10
N GLY A 158 -11.72 -1.40 -12.08
CA GLY A 158 -12.39 -2.68 -12.34
C GLY A 158 -12.13 -3.77 -11.30
N VAL A 159 -11.58 -3.45 -10.13
CA VAL A 159 -11.30 -4.44 -9.10
C VAL A 159 -12.57 -5.04 -8.51
N LYS A 160 -12.53 -6.33 -8.21
CA LYS A 160 -13.58 -7.06 -7.51
C LYS A 160 -12.98 -7.80 -6.34
N LEU A 161 -13.64 -7.70 -5.18
CA LEU A 161 -13.28 -8.50 -4.02
C LEU A 161 -13.31 -9.98 -4.38
N CYS A 162 -12.35 -10.73 -3.85
CA CYS A 162 -12.33 -12.17 -3.94
C CYS A 162 -13.66 -12.72 -3.40
N GLY A 163 -14.45 -13.38 -4.27
CA GLY A 163 -15.77 -13.91 -3.89
C GLY A 163 -15.72 -14.93 -2.75
N GLY A 164 -14.53 -15.42 -2.43
CA GLY A 164 -14.29 -16.24 -1.27
C GLY A 164 -14.19 -15.46 0.04
N CYS A 165 -13.06 -14.79 0.26
CA CYS A 165 -12.75 -14.17 1.55
C CYS A 165 -13.37 -12.78 1.71
N LYS A 166 -13.64 -12.08 0.60
CA LYS A 166 -14.04 -10.66 0.56
C LYS A 166 -13.05 -9.69 1.23
N VAL A 167 -11.78 -10.08 1.35
CA VAL A 167 -10.72 -9.26 1.97
C VAL A 167 -9.85 -8.57 0.92
N ILE A 168 -9.29 -9.34 -0.02
CA ILE A 168 -8.44 -8.81 -1.10
C ILE A 168 -9.23 -8.65 -2.41
N ALA A 169 -8.72 -7.85 -3.33
CA ALA A 169 -9.36 -7.57 -4.62
C ALA A 169 -8.46 -7.92 -5.81
N TYR A 170 -9.09 -8.23 -6.95
CA TYR A 170 -8.41 -8.50 -8.22
C TYR A 170 -9.13 -7.78 -9.36
N CYS A 171 -8.37 -7.21 -10.31
CA CYS A 171 -8.95 -6.56 -11.49
C CYS A 171 -9.43 -7.56 -12.55
N SER A 172 -8.99 -8.83 -12.50
CA SER A 172 -9.37 -9.85 -13.46
C SER A 172 -9.27 -11.27 -12.89
N LYS A 173 -9.87 -12.24 -13.60
CA LYS A 173 -9.81 -13.66 -13.23
C LYS A 173 -8.39 -14.22 -13.38
N GLU A 174 -7.66 -13.72 -14.36
CA GLU A 174 -6.26 -14.08 -14.63
C GLU A 174 -5.41 -13.69 -13.42
N CYS A 175 -5.51 -12.42 -12.98
CA CYS A 175 -4.79 -11.95 -11.81
C CYS A 175 -5.13 -12.76 -10.54
N GLN A 176 -6.41 -13.08 -10.34
CA GLN A 176 -6.82 -13.95 -9.23
C GLN A 176 -6.21 -15.36 -9.33
N THR A 177 -6.15 -15.93 -10.54
CA THR A 177 -5.65 -17.29 -10.77
C THR A 177 -4.15 -17.37 -10.54
N GLU A 178 -3.40 -16.36 -10.98
CA GLU A 178 -1.95 -16.30 -10.80
C GLU A 178 -1.56 -16.07 -9.33
N SER A 179 -2.32 -15.24 -8.59
CA SER A 179 -2.12 -15.06 -7.14
C SER A 179 -2.67 -16.22 -6.30
N TRP A 180 -3.45 -17.14 -6.87
CA TRP A 180 -4.15 -18.20 -6.12
C TRP A 180 -3.25 -19.12 -5.29
N PRO A 181 -2.06 -19.57 -5.77
CA PRO A 181 -1.18 -20.42 -4.97
C PRO A 181 -0.79 -19.80 -3.62
N GLY A 182 -0.52 -18.49 -3.58
CA GLY A 182 -0.25 -17.74 -2.35
C GLY A 182 -1.52 -17.43 -1.55
N HIS A 183 -2.60 -17.03 -2.24
CA HIS A 183 -3.82 -16.59 -1.59
C HIS A 183 -4.66 -17.72 -0.97
N LYS A 184 -4.69 -18.93 -1.54
CA LYS A 184 -5.64 -20.01 -1.20
C LYS A 184 -5.76 -20.27 0.31
N LYS A 185 -4.64 -20.34 1.02
CA LYS A 185 -4.60 -20.60 2.46
C LYS A 185 -5.19 -19.44 3.26
N GLN A 186 -4.80 -18.21 2.92
CA GLN A 186 -5.32 -16.98 3.53
C GLN A 186 -6.83 -16.86 3.28
N CYS A 187 -7.28 -17.17 2.05
CA CYS A 187 -8.69 -17.14 1.65
C CYS A 187 -9.57 -18.03 2.55
N LYS A 188 -9.13 -19.28 2.77
CA LYS A 188 -9.87 -20.24 3.60
C LYS A 188 -9.98 -19.78 5.04
N ARG A 189 -8.91 -19.24 5.62
CA ARG A 189 -8.93 -18.77 7.01
C ARG A 189 -9.81 -17.53 7.18
N ALA A 190 -9.68 -16.54 6.30
CA ALA A 190 -10.51 -15.34 6.34
C ALA A 190 -12.01 -15.67 6.32
N LYS A 191 -12.41 -16.67 5.52
CA LYS A 191 -13.79 -17.19 5.53
C LYS A 191 -14.20 -17.75 6.90
N GLN A 192 -13.32 -18.49 7.55
CA GLN A 192 -13.58 -19.09 8.86
C GLN A 192 -13.70 -18.04 9.97
N GLU A 193 -12.78 -17.06 9.98
CA GLU A 193 -12.81 -15.94 10.93
C GLU A 193 -14.14 -15.17 10.81
N ARG A 194 -14.54 -14.79 9.59
CA ARG A 194 -15.80 -14.08 9.35
C ARG A 194 -17.03 -14.89 9.75
N ALA A 195 -17.03 -16.20 9.52
CA ALA A 195 -18.12 -17.08 9.93
C ALA A 195 -18.24 -17.16 11.47
N ALA A 196 -17.11 -17.16 12.18
CA ALA A 196 -17.09 -17.12 13.64
C ALA A 196 -17.56 -15.77 14.20
N GLU A 197 -17.22 -14.65 13.54
CA GLU A 197 -17.68 -13.30 13.92
C GLU A 197 -19.18 -13.07 13.69
N SER A 198 -19.80 -13.79 12.73
CA SER A 198 -21.23 -13.65 12.39
C SER A 198 -22.15 -14.60 13.18
N GLY A 199 -21.59 -15.37 14.12
CA GLY A 199 -22.28 -16.41 14.89
C GLY A 199 -22.76 -15.99 16.28
N PHE A 200 -22.87 -14.68 16.54
CA PHE A 200 -23.52 -14.05 17.69
C PHE A 200 -24.68 -13.19 17.20
#